data_AF-A0A924A7F8-F1
#
_entry.id   AF-A0A924A7F8-F1
#
_cell.length_a   1.000
_cell.length_b   1.000
_cell.length_c   1.000
_cell.angle_alpha   90.00
_cell.angle_beta   90.00
_cell.angle_gamma   90.00
#
_symmetry.space_group_name_H-M   'P 1'
#
loop_
_entity.id
_entity.type
_entity.pdbx_description
1 polymer ?
#
loop_
_entity_poly.entity_id
_entity_poly.type
_entity_poly.pdbx_seq_one_letter_code
_entity_poly.pdbx_strand_id
1 'polypeptide(L)'
;MSVIYKSLILFGLILTAGFAQAKPFTACIQDTQIKHRMERDESIQACFKTHKAFLGSDNCFNQVRNLREAQQSANLSESLKFICFYEASIFQNIKTCLIRADEFKNADNHDEAVFHCYKQFQDKLTKKECNDTAKKLIYPAKKDYLLQHCANNY
;
A
#
# COMPACT_ATOMS: atom_id res chain seq x y z
N MET A 1 53.10 29.15 38.36
CA MET A 1 51.92 29.73 39.04
C MET A 1 50.70 29.48 38.16
N SER A 2 49.68 28.87 38.76
CA SER A 2 48.23 28.77 38.42
C SER A 2 47.83 28.69 36.94
N VAL A 3 47.45 27.52 36.40
CA VAL A 3 46.17 26.79 36.58
C VAL A 3 44.96 27.70 36.31
N ILE A 4 44.45 27.65 35.08
CA ILE A 4 43.21 28.33 34.67
C ILE A 4 42.22 27.27 34.15
N TYR A 5 41.20 27.04 34.98
CA TYR A 5 39.79 26.70 34.72
C TYR A 5 39.47 25.54 33.76
N LYS A 6 39.04 24.36 34.26
CA LYS A 6 37.64 24.05 34.68
C LYS A 6 36.56 24.59 33.74
N SER A 7 36.11 23.75 32.81
CA SER A 7 34.74 23.63 32.22
C SER A 7 34.85 22.61 31.07
N LEU A 8 34.53 21.31 31.15
CA LEU A 8 33.42 20.59 31.77
C LEU A 8 32.03 21.13 31.40
N ILE A 9 31.74 21.12 30.11
CA ILE A 9 30.39 21.06 29.53
C ILE A 9 30.49 20.00 28.43
N LEU A 10 30.42 18.71 28.75
CA LEU A 10 29.17 17.93 28.77
C LEU A 10 28.21 18.34 27.65
N PHE A 11 28.66 18.23 26.39
CA PHE A 11 27.76 18.30 25.25
C PHE A 11 26.89 17.05 25.27
N GLY A 12 25.62 17.29 25.60
CA GLY A 12 24.65 16.28 25.93
C GLY A 12 24.49 15.23 24.83
N LEU A 13 24.37 13.99 25.31
CA LEU A 13 23.39 13.01 24.86
C LEU A 13 22.33 13.66 23.94
N ILE A 14 22.57 13.61 22.64
CA ILE A 14 21.48 13.73 21.67
C ILE A 14 20.70 12.43 21.84
N LEU A 15 19.69 12.52 22.71
CA LEU A 15 18.57 11.61 22.78
C LEU A 15 18.00 11.50 21.36
N THR A 16 18.41 10.46 20.63
CA THR A 16 17.70 9.98 19.46
C THR A 16 16.39 9.35 19.92
N ALA A 17 15.46 10.21 20.35
CA ALA A 17 14.05 9.89 20.38
C ALA A 17 13.55 9.89 18.93
N GLY A 18 13.49 8.72 18.32
CA GLY A 18 12.89 8.53 16.99
C GLY A 18 13.30 7.15 16.45
N PHE A 19 12.42 6.20 16.14
CA PHE A 19 11.00 6.27 15.81
C PHE A 19 10.33 4.98 16.33
N ALA A 20 9.50 5.07 17.36
CA ALA A 20 8.55 4.00 17.68
C ALA A 20 7.20 4.33 17.03
N GLN A 21 7.08 4.21 15.71
CA GLN A 21 5.79 4.28 15.01
C GLN A 21 5.58 3.04 14.13
N ALA A 22 5.41 1.89 14.77
CA ALA A 22 4.91 0.68 14.12
C ALA A 22 3.92 -0.09 15.00
N LYS A 23 3.16 0.62 15.85
CA LYS A 23 2.20 0.01 16.79
C LYS A 23 0.71 -0.01 16.38
N PRO A 24 0.18 0.70 15.36
CA PRO A 24 -1.28 0.68 15.16
C PRO A 24 -1.79 -0.66 14.59
N PHE A 25 -1.03 -1.35 13.73
CA PHE A 25 -1.56 -2.51 13.00
C PHE A 25 -1.42 -3.84 13.70
N THR A 26 -0.32 -4.08 14.42
CA THR A 26 -0.20 -5.27 15.27
C THR A 26 -1.30 -5.27 16.34
N ALA A 27 -1.70 -4.10 16.82
CA ALA A 27 -2.82 -3.94 17.75
C ALA A 27 -4.17 -4.34 17.12
N CYS A 28 -4.42 -4.00 15.84
CA CYS A 28 -5.63 -4.44 15.12
C CYS A 28 -5.78 -5.98 15.07
N ILE A 29 -4.68 -6.72 15.18
CA ILE A 29 -4.64 -8.18 15.07
C ILE A 29 -4.76 -8.82 16.45
N GLN A 30 -3.99 -8.32 17.42
CA GLN A 30 -3.89 -8.91 18.76
C GLN A 30 -5.23 -8.91 19.52
N ASP A 31 -6.07 -7.88 19.34
CA ASP A 31 -7.35 -7.74 20.05
C ASP A 31 -8.47 -8.66 19.51
N THR A 32 -8.19 -9.47 18.49
CA THR A 32 -9.22 -10.26 17.79
C THR A 32 -9.03 -11.78 17.90
N GLN A 33 -8.04 -12.23 18.67
CA GLN A 33 -7.68 -13.66 18.74
C GLN A 33 -8.81 -14.54 19.32
N ILE A 34 -9.66 -13.97 20.18
CA ILE A 34 -10.72 -14.71 20.89
C ILE A 34 -12.07 -14.70 20.12
N LYS A 35 -12.17 -13.93 19.03
CA LYS A 35 -13.42 -13.77 18.26
C LYS A 35 -13.64 -14.90 17.26
N HIS A 36 -14.91 -15.13 16.89
CA HIS A 36 -15.24 -15.98 15.76
C HIS A 36 -14.62 -15.42 14.47
N ARG A 37 -14.33 -16.30 13.50
CA ARG A 37 -13.51 -15.95 12.32
C ARG A 37 -14.05 -14.76 11.52
N MET A 38 -15.35 -14.70 11.26
CA MET A 38 -15.96 -13.60 10.49
C MET A 38 -15.89 -12.27 11.25
N GLU A 39 -16.25 -12.27 12.53
CA GLU A 39 -16.19 -11.08 13.40
C GLU A 39 -14.76 -10.56 13.56
N ARG A 40 -13.78 -11.47 13.60
CA ARG A 40 -12.36 -11.12 13.58
C ARG A 40 -11.97 -10.42 12.28
N ASP A 41 -12.30 -10.99 11.14
CA ASP A 41 -11.95 -10.40 9.83
C ASP A 41 -12.56 -8.99 9.69
N GLU A 42 -13.83 -8.82 10.07
CA GLU A 42 -14.51 -7.52 10.08
C GLU A 42 -13.86 -6.53 11.05
N SER A 43 -13.52 -6.98 12.27
CA SER A 43 -12.85 -6.15 13.28
C SER A 43 -11.48 -5.67 12.80
N ILE A 44 -10.69 -6.57 12.20
CA ILE A 44 -9.38 -6.25 11.64
C ILE A 44 -9.56 -5.23 10.51
N GLN A 45 -10.49 -5.47 9.59
CA GLN A 45 -10.74 -4.57 8.46
C GLN A 45 -11.18 -3.18 8.94
N ALA A 46 -12.08 -3.09 9.90
CA ALA A 46 -12.54 -1.83 10.48
C ALA A 46 -11.38 -1.06 11.14
N CYS A 47 -10.57 -1.74 11.94
CA CYS A 47 -9.36 -1.14 12.52
C CYS A 47 -8.40 -0.65 11.44
N PHE A 48 -8.23 -1.44 10.37
CA PHE A 48 -7.37 -1.08 9.24
C PHE A 48 -7.83 0.22 8.56
N LYS A 49 -9.14 0.36 8.32
CA LYS A 49 -9.74 1.57 7.73
C LYS A 49 -9.54 2.80 8.62
N THR A 50 -9.66 2.66 9.94
CA THR A 50 -9.47 3.78 10.88
C THR A 50 -8.03 4.29 10.87
N HIS A 51 -7.05 3.40 10.71
CA HIS A 51 -5.63 3.76 10.77
C HIS A 51 -4.94 3.90 9.41
N LYS A 52 -5.68 3.79 8.30
CA LYS A 52 -5.12 3.80 6.94
C LYS A 52 -4.30 5.06 6.61
N ALA A 53 -4.66 6.22 7.14
CA ALA A 53 -3.95 7.49 6.89
C ALA A 53 -2.53 7.50 7.47
N PHE A 54 -2.24 6.64 8.45
CA PHE A 54 -0.89 6.49 9.02
C PHE A 54 -0.01 5.53 8.20
N LEU A 55 -0.57 4.89 7.17
CA LEU A 55 0.14 3.99 6.29
C LEU A 55 0.41 4.68 4.96
N GLY A 56 1.68 4.92 4.65
CA GLY A 56 2.07 5.05 3.26
C GLY A 56 1.81 3.74 2.51
N SER A 57 1.59 3.82 1.18
CA SER A 57 1.33 2.69 0.28
C SER A 57 2.15 1.43 0.62
N ASP A 58 3.47 1.58 0.70
CA ASP A 58 4.38 0.44 0.88
C ASP A 58 4.25 -0.22 2.25
N ASN A 59 4.08 0.59 3.30
CA ASN A 59 3.87 0.07 4.64
C ASN A 59 2.54 -0.68 4.72
N CYS A 60 1.50 -0.16 4.07
CA CYS A 60 0.18 -0.80 4.02
C CYS A 60 0.26 -2.22 3.46
N PHE A 61 0.79 -2.38 2.24
CA PHE A 61 0.93 -3.68 1.60
C PHE A 61 1.85 -4.63 2.39
N ASN A 62 2.90 -4.12 3.05
CA ASN A 62 3.75 -4.92 3.92
C ASN A 62 2.98 -5.52 5.10
N GLN A 63 2.14 -4.72 5.77
CA GLN A 63 1.31 -5.24 6.87
C GLN A 63 0.34 -6.33 6.38
N VAL A 64 -0.26 -6.16 5.21
CA VAL A 64 -1.17 -7.16 4.63
C VAL A 64 -0.44 -8.48 4.29
N ARG A 65 0.82 -8.41 3.85
CA ARG A 65 1.63 -9.62 3.62
C ARG A 65 1.92 -10.36 4.91
N ASN A 66 2.33 -9.66 5.96
CA ASN A 66 2.61 -10.23 7.28
C ASN A 66 1.34 -10.88 7.89
N LEU A 67 0.17 -10.28 7.65
CA LEU A 67 -1.13 -10.82 8.05
C LEU A 67 -1.46 -12.16 7.39
N ARG A 68 -1.12 -12.32 6.11
CA ARG A 68 -1.34 -13.57 5.38
C ARG A 68 -0.49 -14.71 5.94
N GLU A 69 0.74 -14.41 6.35
CA GLU A 69 1.64 -15.38 6.98
C GLU A 69 1.11 -15.84 8.35
N ALA A 70 0.38 -14.97 9.06
CA ALA A 70 -0.28 -15.27 10.33
C ALA A 70 -1.62 -16.03 10.21
N GLN A 71 -1.84 -16.77 9.12
CA GLN A 71 -3.01 -17.65 8.87
C GLN A 71 -4.39 -16.95 8.81
N GLN A 72 -4.46 -15.68 8.40
CA GLN A 72 -5.74 -15.00 8.17
C GLN A 72 -6.40 -15.39 6.83
N SER A 73 -7.69 -15.08 6.66
CA SER A 73 -8.43 -15.49 5.45
C SER A 73 -7.91 -14.81 4.17
N ALA A 74 -7.97 -15.53 3.04
CA ALA A 74 -7.62 -14.96 1.74
C ALA A 74 -8.51 -13.77 1.37
N ASN A 75 -9.79 -13.81 1.79
CA ASN A 75 -10.76 -12.74 1.56
C ASN A 75 -10.39 -11.48 2.34
N LEU A 76 -9.99 -11.62 3.62
CA LEU A 76 -9.49 -10.49 4.41
C LEU A 76 -8.25 -9.89 3.74
N SER A 77 -7.28 -10.72 3.34
CA SER A 77 -6.07 -10.25 2.67
C SER A 77 -6.37 -9.44 1.41
N GLU A 78 -7.26 -9.92 0.54
CA GLU A 78 -7.68 -9.15 -0.65
C GLU A 78 -8.41 -7.86 -0.26
N SER A 79 -9.32 -7.90 0.72
CA SER A 79 -10.04 -6.70 1.17
C SER A 79 -9.12 -5.62 1.76
N LEU A 80 -8.07 -6.03 2.48
CA LEU A 80 -7.07 -5.10 3.00
C LEU A 80 -6.19 -4.54 1.88
N LYS A 81 -5.86 -5.31 0.83
CA LYS A 81 -5.18 -4.77 -0.35
C LYS A 81 -6.01 -3.71 -1.05
N PHE A 82 -7.34 -3.87 -1.12
CA PHE A 82 -8.23 -2.83 -1.63
C PHE A 82 -8.09 -1.53 -0.84
N ILE A 83 -8.15 -1.61 0.49
CA ILE A 83 -7.97 -0.43 1.36
C ILE A 83 -6.60 0.19 1.11
N CYS A 84 -5.54 -0.63 1.03
CA CYS A 84 -4.20 -0.13 0.72
C CYS A 84 -4.15 0.60 -0.61
N PHE A 85 -4.62 -0.03 -1.68
CA PHE A 85 -4.52 0.48 -3.04
C PHE A 85 -5.35 1.74 -3.29
N TYR A 86 -6.62 1.73 -2.88
CA TYR A 86 -7.58 2.77 -3.24
C TYR A 86 -7.75 3.84 -2.18
N GLU A 87 -7.49 3.53 -0.90
CA GLU A 87 -7.77 4.45 0.21
C GLU A 87 -6.52 4.97 0.92
N ALA A 88 -5.43 4.19 0.97
CA ALA A 88 -4.20 4.58 1.67
C ALA A 88 -3.09 5.08 0.72
N SER A 89 -3.10 4.62 -0.54
CA SER A 89 -2.05 4.94 -1.50
C SER A 89 -2.36 6.20 -2.30
N ILE A 90 -1.37 7.10 -2.36
CA ILE A 90 -1.29 8.15 -3.38
C ILE A 90 -0.07 7.82 -4.24
N PHE A 91 -0.31 7.22 -5.39
CA PHE A 91 0.76 6.88 -6.32
C PHE A 91 1.33 8.13 -6.99
N GLN A 92 2.66 8.19 -7.08
CA GLN A 92 3.37 9.33 -7.70
C GLN A 92 3.58 9.13 -9.20
N ASN A 93 3.61 7.88 -9.65
CA ASN A 93 3.76 7.52 -11.05
C ASN A 93 3.10 6.18 -11.35
N ILE A 94 2.81 5.96 -12.64
CA ILE A 94 2.12 4.75 -13.11
C ILE A 94 2.86 3.47 -12.77
N LYS A 95 4.20 3.46 -12.82
CA LYS A 95 5.01 2.27 -12.49
C LYS A 95 4.75 1.81 -11.05
N THR A 96 4.76 2.74 -10.09
CA THR A 96 4.50 2.41 -8.68
C THR A 96 3.07 1.91 -8.46
N CYS A 97 2.11 2.48 -9.17
CA CYS A 97 0.71 2.01 -9.13
C CYS A 97 0.58 0.59 -9.69
N LEU A 98 1.14 0.33 -10.88
CA LEU A 98 1.05 -0.97 -11.53
C LEU A 98 1.75 -2.09 -10.75
N ILE A 99 2.86 -1.78 -10.06
CA ILE A 99 3.50 -2.74 -9.14
C ILE A 99 2.54 -3.17 -8.02
N ARG A 100 1.71 -2.25 -7.52
CA ARG A 100 0.72 -2.58 -6.49
C ARG A 100 -0.54 -3.24 -7.06
N ALA A 101 -0.90 -2.97 -8.32
CA ALA A 101 -1.95 -3.70 -9.00
C ALA A 101 -1.61 -5.20 -9.16
N ASP A 102 -0.33 -5.53 -9.35
CA ASP A 102 0.16 -6.91 -9.42
C ASP A 102 -0.01 -7.68 -8.08
N GLU A 103 -0.33 -7.02 -6.96
CA GLU A 103 -0.59 -7.69 -5.68
C GLU A 103 -1.99 -8.35 -5.62
N PHE A 104 -2.94 -7.97 -6.49
CA PHE A 104 -4.27 -8.57 -6.53
C PHE A 104 -4.25 -9.93 -7.22
N LYS A 105 -4.79 -10.95 -6.57
CA LYS A 105 -4.79 -12.33 -7.11
C LYS A 105 -5.95 -12.62 -8.04
N ASN A 106 -7.10 -12.01 -7.78
CA ASN A 106 -8.28 -12.17 -8.62
C ASN A 106 -8.11 -11.30 -9.87
N ALA A 107 -8.37 -11.87 -11.05
CA ALA A 107 -8.18 -11.19 -12.32
C ALA A 107 -9.07 -9.95 -12.49
N ASP A 108 -10.30 -9.97 -11.96
CA ASP A 108 -11.20 -8.80 -12.01
C ASP A 108 -10.63 -7.65 -11.17
N ASN A 109 -10.22 -7.95 -9.94
CA ASN A 109 -9.61 -6.95 -9.03
C ASN A 109 -8.30 -6.40 -9.61
N HIS A 110 -7.48 -7.27 -10.19
CA HIS A 110 -6.23 -6.89 -10.84
C HIS A 110 -6.48 -5.95 -12.01
N ASP A 111 -7.36 -6.32 -12.94
CA ASP A 111 -7.67 -5.50 -14.11
C ASP A 111 -8.30 -4.17 -13.72
N GLU A 112 -9.16 -4.15 -12.69
CA GLU A 112 -9.72 -2.93 -12.13
C GLU A 112 -8.61 -2.01 -11.59
N ALA A 113 -7.66 -2.56 -10.83
CA ALA A 113 -6.52 -1.82 -10.31
C ALA A 113 -5.60 -1.28 -11.43
N VAL A 114 -5.36 -2.07 -12.48
CA VAL A 114 -4.61 -1.61 -13.67
C VAL A 114 -5.33 -0.47 -14.36
N PHE A 115 -6.66 -0.56 -14.55
CA PHE A 115 -7.44 0.53 -15.11
C PHE A 115 -7.45 1.79 -14.24
N HIS A 116 -7.47 1.61 -12.92
CA HIS A 116 -7.37 2.72 -11.99
C HIS A 116 -6.02 3.44 -12.16
N CYS A 117 -4.90 2.69 -12.23
CA CYS A 117 -3.60 3.26 -12.54
C CYS A 117 -3.59 4.01 -13.87
N TYR A 118 -4.15 3.41 -14.93
CA TYR A 118 -4.29 4.07 -16.22
C TYR A 118 -5.01 5.41 -16.07
N LYS A 119 -6.23 5.41 -15.52
CA LYS A 119 -7.05 6.63 -15.37
C LYS A 119 -6.35 7.71 -14.54
N GLN A 120 -5.63 7.34 -13.48
CA GLN A 120 -4.92 8.30 -12.65
C GLN A 120 -3.79 9.01 -13.40
N PHE A 121 -3.13 8.34 -14.35
CA PHE A 121 -1.95 8.87 -15.03
C PHE A 121 -2.17 9.16 -16.52
N GLN A 122 -3.36 8.93 -17.06
CA GLN A 122 -3.63 8.95 -18.50
C GLN A 122 -3.09 10.21 -19.19
N ASP A 123 -3.31 11.40 -18.63
CA ASP A 123 -2.89 12.67 -19.26
C ASP A 123 -1.36 12.86 -19.34
N LYS A 124 -0.59 11.98 -18.69
CA LYS A 124 0.87 12.04 -18.60
C LYS A 124 1.56 10.86 -19.30
N LEU A 125 0.79 9.92 -19.86
CA LEU A 125 1.37 8.74 -20.51
C LEU A 125 1.81 9.04 -21.93
N THR A 126 2.89 8.40 -22.35
CA THR A 126 3.20 8.23 -23.77
C THR A 126 2.37 7.09 -24.37
N LYS A 127 2.23 7.07 -25.71
CA LYS A 127 1.61 5.94 -26.43
C LYS A 127 2.22 4.59 -26.03
N LYS A 128 3.54 4.56 -25.83
CA LYS A 128 4.25 3.36 -25.39
C LYS A 128 3.83 2.93 -23.99
N GLU A 129 3.78 3.84 -23.02
CA GLU A 129 3.35 3.54 -21.65
C GLU A 129 1.87 3.14 -21.58
N CYS A 130 1.01 3.75 -22.39
CA CYS A 130 -0.38 3.34 -22.54
C CYS A 130 -0.47 1.88 -23.04
N ASN A 131 0.24 1.55 -24.13
CA ASN A 131 0.28 0.19 -24.67
C ASN A 131 0.86 -0.83 -23.68
N ASP A 132 1.91 -0.46 -22.95
CA ASP A 132 2.53 -1.33 -21.95
C ASP A 132 1.59 -1.54 -20.75
N THR A 133 0.78 -0.54 -20.39
CA THR A 133 -0.29 -0.66 -19.39
C THR A 133 -1.42 -1.59 -19.86
N ALA A 134 -1.87 -1.45 -21.11
CA ALA A 134 -2.89 -2.33 -21.68
C ALA A 134 -2.48 -3.81 -21.68
N LYS A 135 -1.20 -4.10 -21.92
CA LYS A 135 -0.67 -5.47 -21.88
C LYS A 135 -0.66 -6.11 -20.49
N LYS A 136 -0.82 -5.32 -19.42
CA LYS A 136 -0.96 -5.86 -18.05
C LYS A 136 -2.36 -6.36 -17.75
N LEU A 137 -3.37 -5.96 -18.52
CA LEU A 137 -4.73 -6.46 -18.36
C LEU A 137 -4.78 -7.96 -18.72
N ILE A 138 -5.40 -8.75 -17.84
CA ILE A 138 -5.55 -10.19 -17.95
C ILE A 138 -6.67 -10.52 -18.94
N TYR A 139 -7.79 -9.80 -18.89
CA TYR A 139 -8.91 -10.08 -19.79
C TYR A 139 -8.68 -9.49 -21.18
N PRO A 140 -8.74 -10.30 -22.26
CA PRO A 140 -8.48 -9.83 -23.62
C PRO A 140 -9.38 -8.66 -24.04
N ALA A 141 -10.68 -8.71 -23.74
CA ALA A 141 -11.61 -7.63 -24.10
C ALA A 141 -11.22 -6.28 -23.47
N LYS A 142 -10.77 -6.30 -22.20
CA LYS A 142 -10.30 -5.11 -21.48
C LYS A 142 -8.99 -4.59 -22.08
N LYS A 143 -8.06 -5.50 -22.37
CA LYS A 143 -6.80 -5.21 -23.04
C LYS A 143 -7.01 -4.58 -24.41
N ASP A 144 -7.83 -5.18 -25.26
CA ASP A 144 -8.08 -4.73 -26.63
C ASP A 144 -8.76 -3.36 -26.64
N TYR A 145 -9.73 -3.14 -25.74
CA TYR A 145 -10.32 -1.83 -25.52
C TYR A 145 -9.26 -0.76 -25.21
N LEU A 146 -8.36 -1.05 -24.26
CA LEU A 146 -7.35 -0.07 -23.89
C LEU A 146 -6.31 0.13 -25.01
N LEU A 147 -5.91 -0.93 -25.72
CA LEU A 147 -5.01 -0.82 -26.88
C LEU A 147 -5.61 0.07 -27.98
N GLN A 148 -6.91 -0.09 -28.29
CA GLN A 148 -7.60 0.76 -29.26
C GLN A 148 -7.64 2.21 -28.78
N HIS A 149 -7.90 2.42 -27.49
CA HIS A 149 -7.87 3.75 -26.90
C HIS A 149 -6.47 4.39 -26.99
N CYS A 150 -5.42 3.63 -26.69
CA CYS A 150 -4.03 4.05 -26.83
C CYS A 150 -3.66 4.41 -28.27
N ALA A 151 -4.21 3.70 -29.27
CA ALA A 151 -3.94 3.97 -30.67
C ALA A 151 -4.53 5.31 -31.13
N ASN A 152 -5.70 5.69 -30.60
CA ASN A 152 -6.49 6.82 -31.05
C ASN A 152 -6.23 8.13 -30.29
N ASN A 153 -5.79 8.06 -29.03
CA ASN A 153 -5.71 9.23 -28.13
C ASN A 153 -4.28 9.61 -27.69
N TYR A 154 -3.27 8.83 -28.11
CA TYR A 154 -1.85 9.05 -27.82
C TYR A 154 -1.00 8.89 -29.07
#